data_AF-A0A0H3VG57-F1
#
_entry.id   AF-A0A0H3VG57-F1
#
_cell.length_a   1.000
_cell.length_b   1.000
_cell.length_c   1.000
_cell.angle_alpha   90.00
_cell.angle_beta   90.00
_cell.angle_gamma   90.00
#
_symmetry.space_group_name_H-M   'P 1'
#
loop_
_entity.id
_entity.type
_entity.pdbx_description
1 polymer ?
#
loop_
_entity_poly.entity_id
_entity_poly.type
_entity_poly.pdbx_seq_one_letter_code
_entity_poly.pdbx_strand_id
1 'polypeptide(L)'
;YSGGPTFLLAYALPQLGFNNTTTAAPADYNNLGKPAAQPDSISIATLLNTDNAAVGSITGPDASGYYTATINAARAFPAGATMRSVSLQSYFTQVAPAAARHAVAVVKPVTGDAVRRVVVDPNKCANCHEWFEAHGGQRVFQTQVCVTCHNPNLTTSGRTITDARLAGLNAMQQGILLGWDPAFDVTTPGYALLFPETSNNFKDLINGVHA
;
A
#
# COMPACT_ATOMS: atom_id res chain seq x y z
N TYR A 1 -13.87 -2.60 -18.56
CA TYR A 1 -13.43 -1.75 -17.44
C TYR A 1 -12.84 -2.65 -16.35
N SER A 2 -11.52 -2.66 -16.16
CA SER A 2 -10.81 -3.60 -15.27
C SER A 2 -10.49 -3.00 -13.89
N GLY A 3 -11.51 -2.49 -13.20
CA GLY A 3 -11.35 -1.90 -11.87
C GLY A 3 -12.64 -1.93 -11.07
N GLY A 4 -12.91 -3.02 -10.36
CA GLY A 4 -14.01 -3.07 -9.41
C GLY A 4 -13.67 -2.33 -8.10
N PRO A 5 -14.69 -1.89 -7.34
CA PRO A 5 -14.49 -1.31 -6.02
C PRO A 5 -13.72 -2.27 -5.12
N THR A 6 -12.72 -1.72 -4.42
CA THR A 6 -11.71 -2.53 -3.75
C THR A 6 -11.31 -1.90 -2.42
N PHE A 7 -11.27 -2.72 -1.37
CA PHE A 7 -10.70 -2.37 -0.09
C PHE A 7 -9.17 -2.46 -0.13
N LEU A 8 -8.48 -1.45 0.39
CA LEU A 8 -7.05 -1.46 0.62
C LEU A 8 -6.75 -1.47 2.11
N LEU A 9 -5.88 -2.37 2.54
CA LEU A 9 -5.49 -2.53 3.94
C LEU A 9 -4.05 -2.05 4.12
N ALA A 10 -3.90 -0.83 4.65
CA ALA A 10 -2.59 -0.23 4.89
C ALA A 10 -2.25 -0.28 6.39
N TYR A 11 -0.97 -0.56 6.69
CA TYR A 11 -0.48 -0.68 8.06
C TYR A 11 1.02 -0.40 8.18
N ALA A 12 1.47 -0.25 9.42
CA ALA A 12 2.87 -0.18 9.80
C ALA A 12 3.25 -1.33 10.75
N LEU A 13 4.40 -1.95 10.49
CA LEU A 13 5.10 -2.82 11.43
C LEU A 13 6.49 -2.22 11.73
N PRO A 14 7.10 -2.50 12.89
CA PRO A 14 8.49 -2.13 13.15
C PRO A 14 9.41 -2.69 12.06
N GLN A 15 10.34 -1.87 11.57
CA GLN A 15 11.28 -2.26 10.53
C GLN A 15 12.68 -1.70 10.81
N LEU A 16 13.69 -2.55 10.66
CA LEU A 16 15.10 -2.13 10.68
C LEU A 16 15.41 -1.19 9.51
N GLY A 17 16.38 -0.30 9.66
CA GLY A 17 16.80 0.59 8.58
C GLY A 17 15.84 1.75 8.30
N PHE A 18 14.77 1.91 9.08
CA PHE A 18 13.92 3.10 8.97
C PHE A 18 14.75 4.35 9.30
N ASN A 19 14.79 5.31 8.39
CA ASN A 19 15.58 6.54 8.51
C ASN A 19 17.09 6.30 8.75
N ASN A 20 17.66 5.25 8.15
CA ASN A 20 19.06 4.82 8.32
C ASN A 20 19.42 4.51 9.80
N THR A 21 18.48 3.91 10.54
CA THR A 21 18.72 3.47 11.91
C THR A 21 18.83 1.95 11.99
N THR A 22 19.72 1.47 12.86
CA THR A 22 19.90 0.03 13.13
C THR A 22 18.87 -0.53 14.12
N THR A 23 17.93 0.30 14.58
CA THR A 23 16.88 -0.08 15.53
C THR A 23 15.54 -0.16 14.82
N ALA A 24 14.79 -1.25 15.06
CA ALA A 24 13.46 -1.39 14.49
C ALA A 24 12.52 -0.38 15.17
N ALA A 25 11.95 0.53 14.37
CA ALA A 25 10.94 1.48 14.82
C ALA A 25 9.69 1.39 13.94
N PRO A 26 8.49 1.69 14.47
CA PRO A 26 7.31 1.84 13.64
C PRO A 26 7.56 2.92 12.58
N ALA A 27 7.54 2.51 11.32
CA ALA A 27 7.61 3.41 10.18
C ALA A 27 6.24 4.06 9.92
N ASP A 28 6.18 4.99 8.96
CA ASP A 28 4.95 5.30 8.22
C ASP A 28 4.33 4.00 7.64
N TYR A 29 3.25 4.05 6.86
CA TYR A 29 2.78 2.87 6.13
C TYR A 29 3.97 2.19 5.44
N ASN A 30 4.13 0.91 5.71
CA ASN A 30 5.24 0.13 5.16
C ASN A 30 4.80 -1.23 4.65
N ASN A 31 3.55 -1.61 4.98
CA ASN A 31 2.89 -2.86 4.58
C ASN A 31 3.86 -4.03 4.61
N LEU A 32 4.64 -4.12 5.70
CA LEU A 32 5.77 -5.03 5.78
C LEU A 32 5.31 -6.47 5.55
N GLY A 33 6.07 -7.21 4.72
CA GLY A 33 5.72 -8.55 4.27
C GLY A 33 4.84 -8.60 3.02
N LYS A 34 4.45 -7.46 2.44
CA LYS A 34 3.74 -7.40 1.16
C LYS A 34 4.69 -7.14 -0.02
N PRO A 35 4.43 -7.72 -1.20
CA PRO A 35 5.18 -7.42 -2.42
C PRO A 35 5.18 -5.91 -2.70
N ALA A 36 6.36 -5.35 -2.95
CA ALA A 36 6.57 -3.93 -3.20
C ALA A 36 5.99 -3.00 -2.12
N ALA A 37 5.85 -3.49 -0.88
CA ALA A 37 5.21 -2.76 0.21
C ALA A 37 3.82 -2.22 -0.16
N GLN A 38 3.11 -2.85 -1.09
CA GLN A 38 1.75 -2.45 -1.44
C GLN A 38 0.73 -3.00 -0.43
N PRO A 39 -0.37 -2.28 -0.19
CA PRO A 39 -1.41 -2.75 0.72
C PRO A 39 -2.12 -3.95 0.10
N ASP A 40 -2.69 -4.82 0.94
CA ASP A 40 -3.57 -5.86 0.42
C ASP A 40 -4.79 -5.24 -0.24
N SER A 41 -5.13 -5.73 -1.43
CA SER A 41 -6.32 -5.33 -2.18
C SER A 41 -7.38 -6.42 -2.16
N ILE A 42 -8.54 -6.16 -1.57
CA ILE A 42 -9.67 -7.08 -1.50
C ILE A 42 -10.85 -6.48 -2.24
N SER A 43 -11.17 -7.01 -3.42
CA SER A 43 -12.27 -6.51 -4.23
C SER A 43 -13.63 -6.89 -3.64
N ILE A 44 -14.66 -6.06 -3.86
CA ILE A 44 -16.03 -6.41 -3.50
C ILE A 44 -16.46 -7.70 -4.23
N ALA A 45 -16.05 -7.89 -5.48
CA ALA A 45 -16.33 -9.11 -6.24
C ALA A 45 -15.74 -10.37 -5.56
N THR A 46 -14.56 -10.25 -4.94
CA THR A 46 -13.96 -11.34 -4.16
C THR A 46 -14.83 -11.69 -2.95
N LEU A 47 -15.36 -10.68 -2.23
CA LEU A 47 -16.20 -10.87 -1.05
C LEU A 47 -17.62 -11.36 -1.37
N LEU A 48 -18.11 -11.12 -2.58
CA LEU A 48 -19.40 -11.63 -3.06
C LEU A 48 -19.33 -13.10 -3.48
N ASN A 49 -18.15 -13.60 -3.85
CA ASN A 49 -17.99 -14.99 -4.27
C ASN A 49 -17.92 -15.90 -3.04
N THR A 50 -18.92 -16.78 -2.89
CA THR A 50 -19.02 -17.74 -1.78
C THR A 50 -17.88 -18.76 -1.74
N ASP A 51 -17.23 -19.04 -2.87
CA ASP A 51 -16.06 -19.92 -2.93
C ASP A 51 -14.83 -19.28 -2.26
N ASN A 52 -14.86 -17.96 -2.05
CA ASN A 52 -13.82 -17.20 -1.36
C ASN A 52 -14.14 -16.92 0.11
N ALA A 53 -15.02 -17.70 0.75
CA ALA A 53 -15.42 -17.50 2.15
C ALA A 53 -14.23 -17.43 3.13
N ALA A 54 -13.08 -18.04 2.79
CA ALA A 54 -11.85 -17.93 3.58
C ALA A 54 -11.27 -16.50 3.61
N VAL A 55 -11.46 -15.71 2.56
CA VAL A 55 -11.02 -14.30 2.48
C VAL A 55 -11.94 -13.40 3.29
N GLY A 56 -13.24 -13.62 3.21
CA GLY A 56 -14.24 -12.78 3.84
C GLY A 56 -15.60 -12.93 3.19
N SER A 57 -16.50 -12.01 3.52
CA SER A 57 -17.85 -11.94 2.97
C SER A 57 -18.34 -10.49 2.92
N ILE A 58 -19.41 -10.26 2.19
CA ILE A 58 -20.19 -9.02 2.28
C ILE A 58 -21.65 -9.37 2.54
N THR A 59 -22.28 -8.67 3.49
CA THR A 59 -23.69 -8.83 3.85
C THR A 59 -24.44 -7.52 3.68
N GLY A 60 -25.76 -7.60 3.61
CA GLY A 60 -26.66 -6.46 3.48
C GLY A 60 -27.42 -6.44 2.14
N PRO A 61 -28.05 -5.32 1.80
CA PRO A 61 -28.10 -4.11 2.62
C PRO A 61 -28.88 -4.34 3.92
N ASP A 62 -28.50 -3.63 4.99
CA ASP A 62 -29.32 -3.52 6.20
C ASP A 62 -30.56 -2.62 5.95
N ALA A 63 -31.39 -2.41 6.98
CA ALA A 63 -32.60 -1.60 6.88
C ALA A 63 -32.33 -0.12 6.51
N SER A 64 -31.10 0.35 6.65
CA SER A 64 -30.66 1.70 6.28
C SER A 64 -29.93 1.75 4.93
N GLY A 65 -29.84 0.61 4.22
CA GLY A 65 -29.17 0.53 2.92
C GLY A 65 -27.66 0.28 2.99
N TYR A 66 -27.09 0.00 4.17
CA TYR A 66 -25.64 -0.21 4.30
C TYR A 66 -25.25 -1.67 4.10
N TYR A 67 -24.10 -1.87 3.47
CA TYR A 67 -23.46 -3.18 3.34
C TYR A 67 -22.34 -3.31 4.37
N THR A 68 -22.19 -4.51 4.93
CA THR A 68 -21.10 -4.83 5.85
C THR A 68 -20.14 -5.79 5.16
N ALA A 69 -18.91 -5.33 4.91
CA ALA A 69 -17.83 -6.17 4.43
C ALA A 69 -17.03 -6.71 5.62
N THR A 70 -16.91 -8.04 5.71
CA THR A 70 -16.09 -8.74 6.69
C THR A 70 -14.86 -9.28 5.97
N ILE A 71 -13.66 -8.90 6.44
CA ILE A 71 -12.39 -9.44 5.94
C ILE A 71 -11.80 -10.31 7.05
N ASN A 72 -11.59 -11.59 6.76
CA ASN A 72 -11.14 -12.54 7.76
C ASN A 72 -9.69 -12.30 8.17
N ALA A 73 -9.33 -12.66 9.41
CA ALA A 73 -8.03 -12.37 10.01
C ALA A 73 -6.83 -12.82 9.15
N ALA A 74 -6.93 -13.96 8.47
CA ALA A 74 -5.87 -14.47 7.59
C ALA A 74 -5.54 -13.53 6.39
N ARG A 75 -6.45 -12.63 6.05
CA ARG A 75 -6.34 -11.64 4.97
C ARG A 75 -6.44 -10.20 5.47
N ALA A 76 -6.53 -10.01 6.78
CA ALA A 76 -6.62 -8.70 7.42
C ALA A 76 -5.21 -8.18 7.78
N PHE A 77 -5.12 -7.39 8.85
CA PHE A 77 -3.85 -6.87 9.34
C PHE A 77 -3.03 -7.94 10.07
N PRO A 78 -1.71 -8.02 9.85
CA PRO A 78 -0.85 -8.94 10.60
C PRO A 78 -0.79 -8.59 12.10
N ALA A 79 -0.44 -9.56 12.93
CA ALA A 79 -0.27 -9.35 14.36
C ALA A 79 0.79 -8.26 14.64
N GLY A 80 0.52 -7.39 15.61
CA GLY A 80 1.41 -6.26 15.95
C GLY A 80 1.36 -5.08 14.98
N ALA A 81 0.51 -5.12 13.95
CA ALA A 81 0.31 -4.00 13.05
C ALA A 81 -0.26 -2.77 13.79
N THR A 82 0.28 -1.60 13.46
CA THR A 82 -0.13 -0.29 13.98
C THR A 82 -0.48 0.65 12.82
N MET A 83 -1.06 1.81 13.14
CA MET A 83 -1.54 2.78 12.14
C MET A 83 -2.41 2.13 11.06
N ARG A 84 -3.24 1.15 11.44
CA ARG A 84 -4.03 0.39 10.49
C ARG A 84 -5.10 1.29 9.89
N SER A 85 -5.31 1.17 8.59
CA SER A 85 -6.40 1.85 7.90
C SER A 85 -6.97 1.00 6.79
N VAL A 86 -8.27 1.16 6.57
CA VAL A 86 -9.00 0.59 5.46
C VAL A 86 -9.38 1.72 4.52
N SER A 87 -9.03 1.58 3.25
CA SER A 87 -9.50 2.49 2.20
C SER A 87 -10.46 1.79 1.27
N LEU A 88 -11.45 2.51 0.73
CA LEU A 88 -12.26 2.05 -0.38
C LEU A 88 -11.93 2.92 -1.59
N GLN A 89 -11.51 2.28 -2.67
CA GLN A 89 -11.15 2.95 -3.92
C GLN A 89 -11.86 2.30 -5.11
N SER A 90 -11.61 2.87 -6.30
CA SER A 90 -12.19 2.49 -7.58
C SER A 90 -13.66 2.88 -7.72
N TYR A 91 -14.21 2.51 -8.86
CA TYR A 91 -15.52 2.90 -9.33
C TYR A 91 -16.42 1.69 -9.55
N PHE A 92 -17.72 1.95 -9.62
CA PHE A 92 -18.73 0.95 -9.97
C PHE A 92 -19.15 1.16 -11.42
N THR A 93 -19.56 0.08 -12.09
CA THR A 93 -20.22 0.18 -13.39
C THR A 93 -21.73 0.20 -13.14
N GLN A 94 -22.38 1.32 -13.45
CA GLN A 94 -23.83 1.38 -13.49
C GLN A 94 -24.34 0.54 -14.67
N VAL A 95 -25.39 -0.24 -14.43
CA VAL A 95 -25.98 -1.14 -15.45
C VAL A 95 -26.85 -0.36 -16.43
N ALA A 96 -27.71 0.55 -15.94
CA ALA A 96 -28.63 1.30 -16.79
C ALA A 96 -28.84 2.74 -16.27
N PRO A 97 -28.54 3.79 -17.08
CA PRO A 97 -27.73 3.71 -18.30
C PRO A 97 -26.31 3.20 -17.99
N ALA A 98 -25.70 2.52 -18.96
CA ALA A 98 -24.35 1.99 -18.81
C ALA A 98 -23.35 3.14 -18.65
N ALA A 99 -22.73 3.26 -17.47
CA ALA A 99 -21.76 4.32 -17.18
C ALA A 99 -20.79 3.89 -16.08
N ALA A 100 -19.54 4.36 -16.15
CA ALA A 100 -18.63 4.29 -15.02
C ALA A 100 -19.02 5.36 -13.98
N ARG A 101 -19.09 4.96 -12.71
CA ARG A 101 -19.39 5.85 -11.58
C ARG A 101 -18.16 5.99 -10.71
N HIS A 102 -17.33 6.96 -11.08
CA HIS A 102 -16.11 7.31 -10.35
C HIS A 102 -16.49 7.82 -8.97
N ALA A 103 -15.96 7.14 -7.95
CA ALA A 103 -16.27 7.43 -6.56
C ALA A 103 -15.02 7.98 -5.88
N VAL A 104 -15.20 9.08 -5.15
CA VAL A 104 -14.14 9.63 -4.28
C VAL A 104 -13.65 8.52 -3.37
N ALA A 105 -12.34 8.29 -3.37
CA ALA A 105 -11.76 7.30 -2.48
C ALA A 105 -11.93 7.73 -1.02
N VAL A 106 -12.17 6.77 -0.15
CA VAL A 106 -12.36 7.00 1.28
C VAL A 106 -11.25 6.28 2.02
N VAL A 107 -10.64 6.94 3.01
CA VAL A 107 -9.65 6.33 3.91
C VAL A 107 -10.21 6.41 5.34
N LYS A 108 -10.26 5.29 6.04
CA LYS A 108 -10.74 5.20 7.42
C LYS A 108 -9.67 4.52 8.29
N PRO A 109 -9.12 5.22 9.30
CA PRO A 109 -8.23 4.59 10.27
C PRO A 109 -9.03 3.60 11.13
N VAL A 110 -8.37 2.54 11.58
CA VAL A 110 -8.93 1.63 12.58
C VAL A 110 -9.07 2.38 13.90
N THR A 111 -10.24 2.25 14.54
CA THR A 111 -10.51 2.90 15.83
C THR A 111 -9.45 2.53 16.86
N GLY A 112 -8.85 3.54 17.49
CA GLY A 112 -7.81 3.37 18.52
C GLY A 112 -6.37 3.38 17.98
N ASP A 113 -6.16 3.26 16.66
CA ASP A 113 -4.84 3.38 16.05
C ASP A 113 -4.46 4.87 15.85
N ALA A 114 -3.16 5.15 15.85
CA ALA A 114 -2.66 6.45 15.44
C ALA A 114 -3.04 6.73 13.98
N VAL A 115 -3.57 7.92 13.73
CA VAL A 115 -3.97 8.35 12.38
C VAL A 115 -2.73 8.80 11.61
N ARG A 116 -2.58 8.27 10.40
CA ARG A 116 -1.49 8.68 9.51
C ARG A 116 -1.59 10.16 9.16
N ARG A 117 -0.45 10.87 9.22
CA ARG A 117 -0.35 12.32 8.93
C ARG A 117 -0.94 12.69 7.56
N VAL A 118 -1.72 13.77 7.52
CA VAL A 118 -2.20 14.37 6.26
C VAL A 118 -1.27 15.53 5.93
N VAL A 119 -0.58 15.44 4.78
CA VAL A 119 0.41 16.47 4.36
C VAL A 119 -0.12 17.33 3.22
N VAL A 120 -0.93 16.74 2.34
CA VAL A 120 -1.45 17.39 1.14
C VAL A 120 -2.97 17.46 1.23
N ASP A 121 -3.51 18.66 1.12
CA ASP A 121 -4.93 18.90 0.95
C ASP A 121 -5.32 18.61 -0.52
N PRO A 122 -6.23 17.66 -0.79
CA PRO A 122 -6.67 17.34 -2.15
C PRO A 122 -7.28 18.53 -2.90
N ASN A 123 -7.83 19.53 -2.20
CA ASN A 123 -8.35 20.74 -2.84
C ASN A 123 -7.25 21.55 -3.55
N LYS A 124 -5.99 21.43 -3.11
CA LYS A 124 -4.87 22.08 -3.82
C LYS A 124 -4.64 21.47 -5.20
N CYS A 125 -4.92 20.18 -5.38
CA CYS A 125 -4.86 19.51 -6.67
C CYS A 125 -6.03 19.94 -7.57
N ALA A 126 -7.21 20.11 -6.98
CA ALA A 126 -8.43 20.52 -7.69
C ALA A 126 -8.32 21.91 -8.35
N ASN A 127 -7.42 22.77 -7.87
CA ASN A 127 -7.14 24.08 -8.50
C ASN A 127 -6.69 23.98 -9.96
N CYS A 128 -6.07 22.86 -10.35
CA CYS A 128 -5.62 22.62 -11.73
C CYS A 128 -6.30 21.40 -12.37
N HIS A 129 -6.71 20.40 -11.57
CA HIS A 129 -7.22 19.13 -12.07
C HIS A 129 -8.74 18.98 -11.98
N GLU A 130 -9.46 19.95 -11.41
CA GLU A 130 -10.89 19.86 -11.03
C GLU A 130 -11.16 18.65 -10.11
N TRP A 131 -11.18 17.44 -10.69
CA TRP A 131 -11.07 16.15 -10.03
C TRP A 131 -9.79 15.41 -10.45
N PHE A 132 -8.83 15.35 -9.53
CA PHE A 132 -7.64 14.53 -9.77
C PHE A 132 -7.99 13.04 -9.75
N GLU A 133 -7.72 12.37 -10.85
CA GLU A 133 -7.90 10.93 -11.03
C GLU A 133 -6.62 10.27 -11.51
N ALA A 134 -6.26 9.16 -10.89
CA ALA A 134 -5.09 8.37 -11.26
C ALA A 134 -5.44 6.90 -11.47
N HIS A 135 -4.54 6.19 -12.17
CA HIS A 135 -4.69 4.77 -12.52
C HIS A 135 -6.02 4.46 -13.22
N GLY A 136 -6.37 5.26 -14.24
CA GLY A 136 -7.59 5.05 -15.05
C GLY A 136 -8.90 5.29 -14.28
N GLY A 137 -8.94 6.29 -13.41
CA GLY A 137 -10.14 6.65 -12.65
C GLY A 137 -10.33 5.85 -11.36
N GLN A 138 -9.37 5.00 -10.97
CA GLN A 138 -9.53 4.15 -9.79
C GLN A 138 -9.15 4.86 -8.48
N ARG A 139 -8.32 5.91 -8.54
CA ARG A 139 -7.88 6.69 -7.37
C ARG A 139 -8.34 8.11 -7.60
N VAL A 140 -9.42 8.47 -6.92
CA VAL A 140 -10.18 9.69 -7.21
C VAL A 140 -10.13 10.60 -6.00
N PHE A 141 -9.64 11.81 -6.22
CA PHE A 141 -9.69 12.98 -5.35
C PHE A 141 -8.93 12.88 -4.01
N GLN A 142 -9.14 11.83 -3.21
CA GLN A 142 -8.54 11.69 -1.88
C GLN A 142 -7.05 11.29 -1.95
N THR A 143 -6.15 12.26 -1.76
CA THR A 143 -4.69 12.06 -1.81
C THR A 143 -4.16 11.02 -0.83
N GLN A 144 -4.81 10.82 0.32
CA GLN A 144 -4.37 9.82 1.31
C GLN A 144 -4.48 8.38 0.80
N VAL A 145 -5.33 8.10 -0.20
CA VAL A 145 -5.40 6.78 -0.84
C VAL A 145 -4.14 6.50 -1.67
N CYS A 146 -3.49 7.53 -2.20
CA CYS A 146 -2.26 7.35 -2.96
C CYS A 146 -1.15 6.84 -2.04
N VAL A 147 -1.11 7.32 -0.80
CA VAL A 147 -0.04 7.00 0.17
C VAL A 147 -0.18 5.60 0.77
N THR A 148 -1.32 4.91 0.59
CA THR A 148 -1.40 3.49 0.98
C THR A 148 -0.45 2.64 0.14
N CYS A 149 -0.28 2.99 -1.15
CA CYS A 149 0.63 2.33 -2.08
C CYS A 149 1.96 3.07 -2.19
N HIS A 150 1.93 4.40 -2.39
CA HIS A 150 3.10 5.27 -2.53
C HIS A 150 3.67 5.65 -1.16
N ASN A 151 4.03 4.62 -0.40
CA ASN A 151 4.60 4.74 0.93
C ASN A 151 6.15 4.71 0.89
N PRO A 152 6.85 5.00 2.00
CA PRO A 152 8.32 5.08 2.00
C PRO A 152 9.06 3.81 1.57
N ASN A 153 8.42 2.64 1.65
CA ASN A 153 9.00 1.38 1.22
C ASN A 153 8.69 1.01 -0.24
N LEU A 154 7.81 1.76 -0.91
CA LEU A 154 7.61 1.57 -2.35
C LEU A 154 8.79 2.21 -3.09
N THR A 155 9.53 1.39 -3.81
CA THR A 155 10.68 1.78 -4.62
C THR A 155 10.59 1.11 -6.01
N THR A 156 11.46 1.49 -6.95
CA THR A 156 11.51 0.91 -8.31
C THR A 156 11.60 -0.61 -8.37
N SER A 157 12.14 -1.25 -7.32
CA SER A 157 12.31 -2.70 -7.16
C SER A 157 11.49 -3.30 -6.03
N GLY A 158 10.71 -2.48 -5.32
CA GLY A 158 9.81 -2.90 -4.25
C GLY A 158 10.49 -3.52 -3.03
N ARG A 159 11.78 -3.23 -2.78
CA ARG A 159 12.62 -3.88 -1.75
C ARG A 159 12.46 -5.41 -1.74
N THR A 160 12.54 -6.04 -2.92
CA THR A 160 12.33 -7.49 -3.07
C THR A 160 13.53 -8.35 -2.67
N ILE A 161 14.69 -7.73 -2.46
CA ILE A 161 15.87 -8.40 -1.91
C ILE A 161 15.77 -8.38 -0.38
N THR A 162 15.78 -9.55 0.22
CA THR A 162 15.81 -9.74 1.67
C THR A 162 17.20 -10.17 2.12
N ASP A 163 17.54 -10.00 3.39
CA ASP A 163 18.81 -10.51 3.95
C ASP A 163 18.92 -12.04 3.75
N ALA A 164 17.82 -12.77 3.89
CA ALA A 164 17.77 -14.21 3.60
C ALA A 164 18.11 -14.51 2.14
N ARG A 165 17.64 -13.68 1.19
CA ARG A 165 17.99 -13.81 -0.22
C ARG A 165 19.45 -13.47 -0.47
N LEU A 166 20.02 -12.49 0.25
CA LEU A 166 21.45 -12.16 0.16
C LEU A 166 22.34 -13.29 0.68
N ALA A 167 21.99 -13.87 1.84
CA ALA A 167 22.71 -14.99 2.42
C ALA A 167 22.70 -16.24 1.51
N GLY A 168 21.68 -16.39 0.66
CA GLY A 168 21.56 -17.48 -0.30
C GLY A 168 22.32 -17.28 -1.63
N LEU A 169 22.98 -16.13 -1.84
CA LEU A 169 23.77 -15.88 -3.06
C LEU A 169 25.06 -16.71 -3.05
N ASN A 170 25.50 -17.17 -4.23
CA ASN A 170 26.74 -17.92 -4.36
C ASN A 170 27.99 -17.02 -4.23
N ALA A 171 29.17 -17.62 -4.10
CA ALA A 171 30.42 -16.89 -3.90
C ALA A 171 30.75 -15.87 -5.00
N MET A 172 30.41 -16.16 -6.26
CA MET A 172 30.61 -15.20 -7.35
C MET A 172 29.68 -13.99 -7.22
N GLN A 173 28.41 -14.22 -6.90
CA GLN A 173 27.42 -13.16 -6.71
C GLN A 173 27.77 -12.28 -5.51
N GLN A 174 28.16 -12.88 -4.39
CA GLN A 174 28.65 -12.14 -3.23
C GLN A 174 29.94 -11.36 -3.55
N GLY A 175 30.85 -11.95 -4.34
CA GLY A 175 32.06 -11.28 -4.82
C GLY A 175 31.77 -10.04 -5.67
N ILE A 176 30.73 -10.08 -6.51
CA ILE A 176 30.27 -8.90 -7.27
C ILE A 176 29.76 -7.81 -6.32
N LEU A 177 28.95 -8.18 -5.32
CA LEU A 177 28.42 -7.22 -4.35
C LEU A 177 29.52 -6.59 -3.50
N LEU A 178 30.50 -7.37 -3.03
CA LEU A 178 31.71 -6.87 -2.35
C LEU A 178 32.52 -5.92 -3.24
N GLY A 179 32.56 -6.17 -4.56
CA GLY A 179 33.22 -5.29 -5.52
C GLY A 179 32.50 -3.94 -5.70
N TRP A 180 31.18 -3.91 -5.55
CA TRP A 180 30.37 -2.68 -5.62
C TRP A 180 30.36 -1.93 -4.29
N ASP A 181 30.31 -2.65 -3.19
CA ASP A 181 30.26 -2.12 -1.83
C ASP A 181 31.24 -2.92 -0.95
N PRO A 182 32.44 -2.39 -0.67
CA PRO A 182 33.42 -3.05 0.18
C PRO A 182 32.95 -3.30 1.63
N ALA A 183 31.89 -2.65 2.08
CA ALA A 183 31.28 -2.89 3.39
C ALA A 183 30.25 -4.03 3.37
N PHE A 184 29.97 -4.63 2.21
CA PHE A 184 28.96 -5.68 2.06
C PHE A 184 29.20 -6.86 3.00
N ASP A 185 28.20 -7.13 3.84
CA ASP A 185 28.23 -8.23 4.80
C ASP A 185 26.82 -8.84 4.96
N VAL A 186 26.68 -10.10 4.55
CA VAL A 186 25.43 -10.86 4.67
C VAL A 186 25.01 -11.12 6.12
N THR A 187 25.93 -10.96 7.08
CA THR A 187 25.64 -11.14 8.51
C THR A 187 25.13 -9.86 9.17
N THR A 188 25.29 -8.71 8.52
CA THR A 188 24.77 -7.44 9.01
C THR A 188 23.25 -7.38 8.81
N PRO A 189 22.45 -7.30 9.88
CA PRO A 189 21.00 -7.26 9.77
C PRO A 189 20.53 -6.00 9.01
N GLY A 190 19.64 -6.19 8.03
CA GLY A 190 19.09 -5.12 7.21
C GLY A 190 20.02 -4.64 6.10
N TYR A 191 21.13 -5.33 5.79
CA TYR A 191 22.04 -4.90 4.71
C TYR A 191 21.31 -4.74 3.37
N ALA A 192 20.33 -5.60 3.09
CA ALA A 192 19.53 -5.48 1.87
C ALA A 192 18.84 -4.11 1.71
N LEU A 193 18.58 -3.42 2.82
CA LEU A 193 17.92 -2.12 2.82
C LEU A 193 18.86 -0.96 2.46
N LEU A 194 20.17 -1.19 2.48
CA LEU A 194 21.21 -0.21 2.16
C LEU A 194 21.44 -0.07 0.65
N PHE A 195 20.98 -1.04 -0.15
CA PHE A 195 21.13 -0.93 -1.59
C PHE A 195 20.38 0.28 -2.15
N PRO A 196 20.99 0.99 -3.11
CA PRO A 196 20.36 2.15 -3.71
C PRO A 196 19.11 1.73 -4.48
N GLU A 197 17.99 2.36 -4.15
CA GLU A 197 16.74 2.22 -4.87
C GLU A 197 16.12 3.61 -5.06
N THR A 198 15.47 3.82 -6.21
CA THR A 198 14.72 5.07 -6.42
C THR A 198 13.39 4.95 -5.69
N SER A 199 13.13 5.89 -4.78
CA SER A 199 11.87 5.92 -4.06
C SER A 199 10.72 6.24 -5.01
N ASN A 200 9.60 5.58 -4.79
CA ASN A 200 8.33 5.87 -5.45
C ASN A 200 7.27 6.23 -4.38
N ASN A 201 7.71 6.88 -3.31
CA ASN A 201 6.81 7.45 -2.32
C ASN A 201 6.01 8.62 -2.93
N PHE A 202 4.90 9.00 -2.29
CA PHE A 202 3.96 9.95 -2.87
C PHE A 202 4.57 11.33 -3.14
N LYS A 203 5.48 11.80 -2.27
CA LYS A 203 6.14 13.09 -2.42
C LYS A 203 7.01 13.11 -3.67
N ASP A 204 7.84 12.10 -3.84
CA ASP A 204 8.81 12.04 -4.95
C ASP A 204 8.09 11.80 -6.28
N LEU A 205 7.06 10.94 -6.29
CA LEU A 205 6.20 10.73 -7.44
C LEU A 205 5.55 12.04 -7.89
N ILE A 206 4.81 12.71 -6.99
CA ILE A 206 4.01 13.86 -7.39
C ILE A 206 4.90 15.02 -7.82
N ASN A 207 6.02 15.26 -7.13
CA ASN A 207 6.96 16.30 -7.53
C ASN A 207 7.59 16.00 -8.90
N GLY A 208 7.96 14.75 -9.17
CA GLY A 208 8.55 14.36 -10.45
C GLY A 208 7.63 14.54 -11.65
N VAL A 209 6.31 14.46 -11.47
CA VAL A 209 5.32 14.65 -12.55
C VAL A 209 5.09 16.14 -12.89
N HIS A 210 5.42 17.05 -11.96
CA HIS A 210 5.19 18.49 -12.10
C HIS A 210 6.48 19.30 -12.26
N ALA A 211 7.63 18.64 -12.37
CA ALA A 211 8.96 19.26 -12.50
C ALA A 211 9.25 19.76 -13.92
#